data_AF-A0A3D0NPS1-F1
#
_entry.id   AF-A0A3D0NPS1-F1
#
_cell.length_a   1.000
_cell.length_b   1.000
_cell.length_c   1.000
_cell.angle_alpha   90.00
_cell.angle_beta   90.00
_cell.angle_gamma   90.00
#
_symmetry.space_group_name_H-M   'P 1'
#
loop_
_entity.id
_entity.type
_entity.pdbx_description
1 polymer ?
#
loop_
_entity_poly.entity_id
_entity_poly.type
_entity_poly.pdbx_seq_one_letter_code
_entity_poly.pdbx_strand_id
1 'polypeptide(L)'
;MNDGLVKLLELSPLDMPDTFVGAHNGPSGKRAYGGLLTAQALAAAGGTAGPGFRPTSLHAQFLRGGDAGSPVRYDVERVYDGRT
;
A
#
# COMPACT_ATOMS: atom_id res chain seq x y z
N MET A 1 -21.94 5.39 -2.99
CA MET A 1 -20.81 4.53 -2.62
C MET A 1 -19.65 5.47 -2.26
N ASN A 2 -18.94 5.24 -1.16
CA ASN A 2 -17.99 6.24 -0.64
C ASN A 2 -16.66 6.18 -1.42
N ASP A 3 -16.58 6.89 -2.55
CA ASP A 3 -15.44 6.86 -3.49
C ASP A 3 -14.10 7.32 -2.88
N GLY A 4 -14.13 8.05 -1.76
CA GLY A 4 -12.93 8.59 -1.13
C GLY A 4 -11.95 7.53 -0.65
N LEU A 5 -12.43 6.38 -0.17
CA LEU A 5 -11.56 5.29 0.30
C LEU A 5 -10.89 4.57 -0.87
N VAL A 6 -11.63 4.30 -1.94
CA VAL A 6 -11.10 3.60 -3.12
C VAL A 6 -9.97 4.40 -3.75
N LYS A 7 -10.12 5.73 -3.83
CA LYS A 7 -9.05 6.63 -4.31
C LYS A 7 -7.77 6.56 -3.50
N LEU A 8 -7.83 6.27 -2.20
CA LEU A 8 -6.62 6.12 -1.38
C LEU A 8 -5.81 4.86 -1.74
N LEU A 9 -6.42 3.89 -2.44
CA LEU A 9 -5.75 2.68 -2.89
C LEU A 9 -5.12 2.84 -4.28
N GLU A 10 -5.40 3.96 -4.96
CA GLU A 10 -4.76 4.34 -6.22
C GLU A 10 -3.40 4.99 -5.93
N LEU A 11 -2.36 4.16 -5.84
CA LEU A 11 -1.01 4.63 -5.55
C LEU A 11 -0.33 5.21 -6.79
N SER A 12 0.48 6.25 -6.59
CA SER A 12 1.28 6.82 -7.67
C SER A 12 2.63 6.11 -7.75
N PRO A 13 3.09 5.66 -8.93
CA PRO A 13 4.43 5.10 -9.08
C PRO A 13 5.49 6.19 -8.88
N LEU A 14 6.68 5.80 -8.42
CA LEU A 14 7.87 6.66 -8.35
C LEU A 14 8.86 6.31 -9.47
N ASP A 15 9.89 7.14 -9.66
CA ASP A 15 10.96 6.94 -10.66
C ASP A 15 11.94 5.79 -10.31
N MET A 16 11.42 4.73 -9.67
CA MET A 16 12.13 3.49 -9.38
C MET A 16 11.17 2.30 -9.57
N PRO A 17 11.67 1.13 -10.04
CA PRO A 17 10.85 -0.06 -10.19
C PRO A 17 10.15 -0.46 -8.89
N ASP A 18 8.93 -0.98 -9.02
CA ASP A 18 8.15 -1.56 -7.91
C ASP A 18 8.04 -0.66 -6.66
N THR A 19 8.12 0.65 -6.90
CA THR A 19 8.09 1.69 -5.88
C THR A 19 6.87 2.58 -6.10
N PHE A 20 6.11 2.81 -5.03
CA PHE A 20 4.87 3.58 -5.07
C PHE A 20 4.79 4.57 -3.90
N VAL A 21 3.94 5.60 -4.05
CA VAL A 21 3.56 6.50 -2.97
C VAL A 21 2.04 6.50 -2.80
N GLY A 22 1.61 6.28 -1.56
CA GLY A 22 0.22 6.37 -1.14
C GLY A 22 -0.09 7.69 -0.46
N ALA A 23 -1.25 8.25 -0.78
CA ALA A 23 -1.77 9.44 -0.12
C ALA A 23 -2.07 9.13 1.36
N HIS A 24 -1.83 10.12 2.21
CA HIS A 24 -2.16 10.05 3.62
C HIS A 24 -3.66 10.25 3.85
N ASN A 25 -4.16 9.83 5.02
CA ASN A 25 -5.52 10.12 5.43
C ASN A 25 -5.55 10.34 6.95
N GLY A 26 -5.53 11.61 7.33
CA GLY A 26 -5.60 12.04 8.71
C GLY A 26 -4.79 13.31 8.95
N PRO A 27 -4.94 13.89 10.15
CA PRO A 27 -4.24 15.10 10.54
C PRO A 27 -2.78 14.81 10.90
N SER A 28 -1.88 15.76 10.59
CA SER A 28 -0.48 15.72 11.01
C SER A 28 -0.33 15.60 12.53
N GLY A 29 0.69 14.89 12.99
CA GLY A 29 0.97 14.65 14.40
C GLY A 29 0.08 13.58 15.06
N LYS A 30 -0.85 12.98 14.31
CA LYS A 30 -1.62 11.81 14.77
C LYS A 30 -1.07 10.53 14.14
N ARG A 31 -1.35 9.41 14.80
CA ARG A 31 -0.92 8.09 14.33
C ARG A 31 -1.74 7.68 13.12
N ALA A 32 -1.06 7.24 12.06
CA ALA A 32 -1.69 6.70 10.87
C ALA A 32 -2.55 5.47 11.21
N TYR A 33 -3.68 5.33 10.51
CA TYR A 33 -4.52 4.14 10.65
C TYR A 33 -3.84 2.95 9.98
N GLY A 34 -3.52 1.92 10.78
CA GLY A 34 -2.81 0.74 10.29
C GLY A 34 -3.54 0.00 9.16
N GLY A 35 -4.87 0.00 9.17
CA GLY A 35 -5.66 -0.61 8.09
C GLY A 35 -5.43 0.05 6.73
N LEU A 36 -5.25 1.37 6.68
CA LEU A 36 -4.91 2.07 5.44
C LEU A 36 -3.50 1.71 4.98
N LEU A 37 -2.53 1.72 5.90
CA LEU A 37 -1.15 1.35 5.58
C LEU A 37 -1.07 -0.05 4.96
N THR A 38 -1.80 -1.01 5.55
CA THR A 38 -1.88 -2.38 5.06
C THR A 38 -2.63 -2.48 3.74
N ALA A 39 -3.74 -1.77 3.57
CA ALA A 39 -4.52 -1.80 2.32
C ALA A 39 -3.71 -1.22 1.14
N GLN A 40 -3.00 -0.11 1.37
CA GLN A 40 -2.09 0.46 0.36
C GLN A 40 -0.89 -0.48 0.10
N ALA A 41 -0.29 -1.09 1.11
CA ALA A 41 0.78 -2.08 0.90
C ALA A 41 0.29 -3.26 0.03
N LEU A 42 -0.93 -3.74 0.27
CA LEU A 42 -1.52 -4.80 -0.54
C LEU A 42 -1.82 -4.34 -1.98
N ALA A 43 -2.28 -3.10 -2.16
CA ALA A 43 -2.49 -2.52 -3.49
C ALA A 43 -1.17 -2.39 -4.28
N ALA A 44 -0.10 -1.93 -3.64
CA ALA A 44 1.24 -1.88 -4.23
C ALA A 44 1.70 -3.28 -4.67
N ALA A 45 1.64 -4.27 -3.77
CA ALA A 45 2.05 -5.64 -4.07
C ALA A 45 1.22 -6.24 -5.21
N GLY A 46 -0.11 -6.10 -5.18
CA GLY A 46 -1.00 -6.58 -6.23
C GLY A 46 -0.72 -5.95 -7.59
N GLY A 47 -0.35 -4.67 -7.64
CA GLY A 47 0.05 -3.98 -8.86
C GLY A 47 1.30 -4.58 -9.52
N THR A 48 2.20 -5.19 -8.73
CA THR A 48 3.43 -5.82 -9.26
C THR A 48 3.23 -7.27 -9.70
N ALA A 49 2.28 -8.01 -9.11
CA ALA A 49 2.04 -9.42 -9.42
C ALA A 49 1.46 -9.65 -10.83
N GLY A 50 0.87 -8.62 -11.45
CA GLY A 50 0.26 -8.71 -12.78
C GLY A 50 -1.18 -9.24 -12.77
N PRO A 51 -1.84 -9.23 -13.94
CA PRO A 51 -3.26 -9.60 -14.03
C PRO A 51 -3.47 -11.10 -13.78
N GLY A 52 -4.57 -11.44 -13.10
CA GLY A 52 -4.98 -12.83 -12.86
C GLY A 52 -4.61 -13.39 -11.49
N PHE A 53 -3.67 -12.76 -10.78
CA PHE A 53 -3.35 -13.12 -9.40
C PHE A 53 -4.25 -12.39 -8.41
N ARG A 54 -4.75 -13.13 -7.41
CA ARG A 54 -5.58 -12.57 -6.33
C ARG A 54 -4.91 -12.82 -4.98
N PRO A 55 -4.87 -11.83 -4.08
CA PRO A 55 -4.39 -12.05 -2.73
C PRO A 55 -5.22 -13.11 -2.00
N THR A 56 -4.56 -14.06 -1.37
CA THR A 56 -5.20 -15.11 -0.54
C THR A 56 -4.87 -14.95 0.94
N SER A 57 -3.71 -14.38 1.25
CA SER A 57 -3.28 -14.06 2.62
C SER A 57 -2.44 -12.79 2.63
N LEU A 58 -2.36 -12.16 3.79
CA LEU A 58 -1.47 -11.04 4.07
C LEU A 58 -1.00 -11.13 5.51
N HIS A 59 0.29 -10.89 5.73
CA HIS A 59 0.88 -10.72 7.04
C HIS A 59 1.53 -9.35 7.11
N ALA A 60 1.24 -8.60 8.17
CA ALA A 60 1.81 -7.28 8.40
C ALA A 60 2.35 -7.18 9.82
N GLN A 61 3.51 -6.54 9.95
CA GLN A 61 4.10 -6.18 11.23
C GLN A 61 4.36 -4.68 11.24
N PHE A 62 3.87 -4.00 12.26
CA PHE A 62 4.05 -2.56 12.43
C PHE A 62 5.23 -2.31 13.37
N LEU A 63 6.36 -1.92 12.80
CA LEU A 63 7.58 -1.66 13.57
C LEU A 63 7.52 -0.30 14.28
N ARG A 64 6.86 0.69 13.66
CA ARG A 64 6.74 2.06 14.16
C ARG A 64 5.37 2.63 13.81
N GLY A 65 4.90 3.58 14.61
CA GLY A 65 3.72 4.37 14.27
C GLY A 65 4.06 5.40 13.19
N GLY A 66 3.36 5.37 12.06
CA GLY A 66 3.45 6.41 11.03
C GLY A 66 2.66 7.66 11.42
N ASP A 67 3.00 8.80 10.79
CA ASP A 67 2.24 10.05 10.88
C ASP A 67 1.07 10.04 9.88
N ALA A 68 -0.13 10.37 10.34
CA ALA A 68 -1.35 10.30 9.53
C ALA A 68 -1.48 11.44 8.49
N GLY A 69 -0.68 12.50 8.64
CA GLY A 69 -0.62 13.64 7.73
C GLY A 69 0.50 13.54 6.69
N SER A 70 1.21 12.42 6.64
CA SER A 70 2.38 12.24 5.77
C SER A 70 2.15 11.11 4.76
N PRO A 71 2.48 11.30 3.46
CA PRO A 71 2.36 10.23 2.48
C PRO A 71 3.33 9.09 2.81
N VAL A 72 3.03 7.90 2.30
CA VAL A 72 3.80 6.69 2.61
C VAL A 72 4.37 6.10 1.33
N ARG A 73 5.68 5.86 1.34
CA ARG A 73 6.36 5.13 0.28
C ARG A 73 6.22 3.62 0.51
N TYR A 74 5.91 2.90 -0.55
CA TYR A 74 5.82 1.44 -0.59
C TYR A 74 6.87 0.91 -1.56
N ASP A 75 7.81 0.13 -1.04
CA ASP A 75 8.81 -0.60 -1.82
C ASP A 75 8.38 -2.06 -1.88
N VAL A 76 8.18 -2.59 -3.09
CA VAL A 76 7.76 -3.98 -3.29
C VAL A 76 8.95 -4.80 -3.76
N GLU A 77 9.21 -5.88 -3.03
CA GLU A 77 10.18 -6.90 -3.42
C GLU A 77 9.47 -8.13 -3.98
N ARG A 78 9.79 -8.50 -5.22
CA ARG A 78 9.26 -9.71 -5.87
C ARG A 78 10.08 -10.93 -5.45
N VAL A 79 9.59 -11.65 -4.45
CA VAL A 79 10.31 -12.80 -3.87
C VAL A 79 10.12 -14.11 -4.64
N TYR A 80 9.00 -14.28 -5.34
CA TYR A 80 8.65 -15.50 -6.07
C TYR A 80 7.63 -15.21 -7.17
N ASP A 81 7.84 -15.79 -8.36
CA ASP A 81 6.91 -15.70 -9.50
C ASP A 81 6.50 -17.12 -9.91
N GLY A 82 5.29 -17.50 -9.50
CA GLY A 82 4.74 -18.85 -9.65
C GLY A 82 3.79 -18.98 -10.84
N ARG A 83 3.41 -20.21 -11.16
CA ARG A 83 2.47 -20.52 -12.27
C ARG A 83 0.99 -20.55 -11.83
N THR A 84 0.72 -20.35 -10.56
CA THR A 84 -0.58 -20.54 -9.88
C THR A 84 -0.72 -19.55 -8.75
#